data_AF-A0A917SB28-F1
#
_entry.id   AF-A0A917SB28-F1
#
_cell.length_a   1.000
_cell.length_b   1.000
_cell.length_c   1.000
_cell.angle_alpha   90.00
_cell.angle_beta   90.00
_cell.angle_gamma   90.00
#
_symmetry.space_group_name_H-M   'P 1'
#
loop_
_entity.id
_entity.type
_entity.pdbx_description
1 polymer ?
#
loop_
_entity_poly.entity_id
_entity_poly.type
_entity_poly.pdbx_seq_one_letter_code
_entity_poly.pdbx_strand_id
1 'polypeptide(L)'
;MLVRYYRESRESFLWKVDGLSERLLRMPLTPTGSNLLGILKHVAAVDVGYLGEVFDRPFSHPVLERIDADPSTDLWATADEPADLIKDFARAAWAHTDRTVDELDLDATGRVPWWRPGNQDVTLAWMLVHVISENAQHLGQVDILRELTDGLVGLNPDNSNLPDNSAEDWAGYTVRLRELAESFPA
;
A
#
# COMPACT_ATOMS: atom_id res chain seq x y z
N MET A 1 4.39 -17.36 -9.08
CA MET A 1 3.76 -16.17 -9.69
C MET A 1 3.12 -15.26 -8.65
N LEU A 2 2.17 -15.74 -7.84
CA LEU A 2 1.51 -14.94 -6.78
C LEU A 2 2.50 -14.30 -5.80
N VAL A 3 3.41 -15.11 -5.22
CA VAL A 3 4.44 -14.64 -4.28
C VAL A 3 5.34 -13.54 -4.88
N ARG A 4 5.61 -13.61 -6.19
CA ARG A 4 6.40 -12.58 -6.88
C ARG A 4 5.65 -11.25 -6.90
N TYR A 5 4.41 -11.23 -7.38
CA TYR A 5 3.60 -10.00 -7.39
C TYR A 5 3.40 -9.41 -6.00
N TYR A 6 3.21 -10.28 -5.00
CA TYR A 6 3.13 -9.88 -3.60
C TYR A 6 4.43 -9.23 -3.09
N ARG A 7 5.61 -9.77 -3.43
CA ARG A 7 6.92 -9.18 -3.07
C ARG A 7 7.19 -7.87 -3.80
N GLU A 8 6.98 -7.86 -5.12
CA GLU A 8 7.21 -6.69 -5.97
C GLU A 8 6.34 -5.49 -5.54
N SER A 9 5.06 -5.71 -5.19
CA SER A 9 4.19 -4.60 -4.75
C SER A 9 4.70 -3.92 -3.47
N ARG A 10 5.25 -4.71 -2.53
CA ARG A 10 5.80 -4.21 -1.27
C ARG A 10 7.06 -3.38 -1.49
N GLU A 11 7.94 -3.84 -2.38
CA GLU A 11 9.14 -3.08 -2.77
C GLU A 11 8.76 -1.73 -3.41
N SER A 12 7.74 -1.70 -4.26
CA SER A 12 7.25 -0.44 -4.85
C SER A 12 6.79 0.56 -3.80
N PHE A 13 6.10 0.14 -2.72
CA PHE A 13 5.73 1.08 -1.65
C PHE A 13 6.95 1.75 -1.00
N LEU A 14 8.02 1.01 -0.71
CA LEU A 14 9.23 1.57 -0.12
C LEU A 14 9.89 2.58 -1.04
N TRP A 15 9.98 2.27 -2.33
CA TRP A 15 10.47 3.22 -3.33
C TRP A 15 9.61 4.50 -3.36
N LYS A 16 8.28 4.36 -3.35
CA LYS A 16 7.35 5.48 -3.41
C LYS A 16 7.32 6.37 -2.17
N VAL A 17 7.86 5.93 -1.03
CA VAL A 17 8.02 6.79 0.16
C VAL A 17 9.46 7.27 0.36
N ASP A 18 10.38 6.93 -0.55
CA ASP A 18 11.78 7.29 -0.40
C ASP A 18 12.07 8.72 -0.90
N GLY A 19 13.10 9.33 -0.33
CA GLY A 19 13.59 10.67 -0.70
C GLY A 19 12.68 11.85 -0.32
N LEU A 20 11.55 11.62 0.37
CA LEU A 20 10.62 12.66 0.79
C LEU A 20 10.84 13.11 2.23
N SER A 21 10.57 14.38 2.50
CA SER A 21 10.55 14.91 3.87
C SER A 21 9.35 14.40 4.67
N GLU A 22 9.46 14.42 6.01
CA GLU A 22 8.36 14.08 6.93
C GLU A 22 7.06 14.84 6.61
N ARG A 23 7.19 16.12 6.21
CA ARG A 23 6.05 16.96 5.83
C ARG A 23 5.35 16.46 4.57
N LEU A 24 6.10 16.10 3.53
CA LEU A 24 5.51 15.64 2.27
C LEU A 24 4.89 14.26 2.43
N LEU A 25 5.53 13.38 3.21
CA LEU A 25 5.02 12.03 3.49
C LEU A 25 3.67 12.03 4.22
N ARG A 26 3.40 13.03 5.07
CA ARG A 26 2.15 13.21 5.82
C ARG A 26 1.17 14.19 5.19
N MET A 27 1.51 14.85 4.08
CA MET A 27 0.64 15.85 3.48
C MET A 27 -0.62 15.15 2.93
N PRO A 28 -1.83 15.50 3.40
CA PRO A 28 -3.06 14.98 2.81
C PRO A 28 -3.29 15.64 1.45
N LEU A 29 -3.47 14.84 0.40
CA LEU A 29 -3.72 15.35 -0.96
C LEU A 29 -5.11 15.00 -1.50
N THR A 30 -5.96 14.41 -0.66
CA THR A 30 -7.36 14.11 -0.99
C THR A 30 -8.31 14.66 0.08
N PRO A 31 -9.59 14.88 -0.24
CA PRO A 31 -10.60 15.28 0.76
C PRO A 31 -10.79 14.27 1.91
N THR A 32 -10.38 13.01 1.71
CA THR A 32 -10.44 11.95 2.73
C THR A 32 -9.13 11.80 3.52
N GLY A 33 -8.15 12.68 3.32
CA GLY A 33 -6.92 12.72 4.11
C GLY A 33 -5.82 11.75 3.68
N SER A 34 -5.92 11.14 2.49
CA SER A 34 -4.92 10.18 2.00
C SER A 34 -3.54 10.83 1.89
N ASN A 35 -2.55 10.16 2.46
CA ASN A 35 -1.14 10.56 2.48
C ASN A 35 -0.25 9.32 2.33
N LEU A 36 0.99 9.53 1.87
CA LEU A 36 1.90 8.44 1.50
C LEU A 36 2.30 7.57 2.69
N LEU A 37 2.59 8.17 3.84
CA LEU A 37 3.07 7.43 5.01
C LEU A 37 1.98 6.60 5.67
N GLY A 38 0.77 7.15 5.74
CA GLY A 38 -0.40 6.46 6.24
C GLY A 38 -0.72 5.22 5.41
N ILE A 39 -0.67 5.32 4.08
CA ILE A 39 -0.90 4.16 3.22
C ILE A 39 0.17 3.08 3.47
N LEU A 40 1.45 3.44 3.61
CA LEU A 40 2.50 2.47 3.93
C LEU A 40 2.24 1.75 5.27
N LYS A 41 1.86 2.51 6.31
CA LYS A 41 1.51 1.95 7.63
C LYS A 41 0.33 0.98 7.51
N HIS A 42 -0.72 1.39 6.80
CA HIS A 42 -1.92 0.58 6.58
C HIS A 42 -1.59 -0.75 5.89
N VAL A 43 -0.92 -0.74 4.74
CA VAL A 43 -0.64 -1.98 4.00
C VAL A 43 0.28 -2.94 4.78
N ALA A 44 1.21 -2.41 5.59
CA ALA A 44 2.02 -3.22 6.48
C ALA A 44 1.19 -3.87 7.62
N ALA A 45 0.21 -3.15 8.17
CA ALA A 45 -0.70 -3.69 9.17
C ALA A 45 -1.66 -4.73 8.58
N VAL A 46 -2.19 -4.48 7.38
CA VAL A 46 -3.01 -5.43 6.60
C VAL A 46 -2.26 -6.75 6.39
N ASP A 47 -0.99 -6.67 5.98
CA ASP A 47 -0.12 -7.84 5.84
C ASP A 47 -0.05 -8.65 7.15
N VAL A 48 0.24 -8.00 8.28
CA VAL A 48 0.32 -8.68 9.59
C VAL A 48 -1.02 -9.32 9.98
N GLY A 49 -2.14 -8.62 9.79
CA GLY A 49 -3.45 -9.16 10.10
C GLY A 49 -3.74 -10.41 9.27
N TYR A 50 -3.68 -10.29 7.94
CA TYR A 50 -4.13 -11.33 7.03
C TYR A 50 -3.16 -12.49 6.83
N LEU A 51 -1.84 -12.27 6.99
CA LEU A 51 -0.82 -13.30 6.80
C LEU A 51 -0.07 -13.63 8.10
N GLY A 52 -0.40 -12.99 9.22
CA GLY A 52 0.09 -13.34 10.55
C GLY A 52 -1.03 -13.86 11.44
N GLU A 53 -1.88 -12.96 11.94
CA GLU A 53 -2.92 -13.27 12.93
C GLU A 53 -3.92 -14.34 12.45
N VAL A 54 -4.36 -14.25 11.19
CA VAL A 54 -5.30 -15.21 10.58
C VAL A 54 -4.80 -16.66 10.58
N PHE A 55 -3.48 -16.85 10.64
CA PHE A 55 -2.83 -18.16 10.65
C PHE A 55 -2.17 -18.48 12.00
N ASP A 56 -2.62 -17.84 13.09
CA ASP A 56 -2.10 -18.02 14.46
C ASP A 56 -0.58 -17.74 14.59
N ARG A 57 -0.07 -16.78 13.80
CA ARG A 57 1.34 -16.38 13.81
C ARG A 57 1.44 -14.96 14.37
N PRO A 58 1.55 -14.81 15.70
CA PRO A 58 1.50 -13.49 16.33
C PRO A 58 2.72 -12.66 15.96
N PHE A 59 2.49 -11.36 15.82
CA PHE A 59 3.51 -10.34 15.59
C PHE A 59 3.25 -9.15 16.50
N SER A 60 4.30 -8.61 17.10
CA SER A 60 4.22 -7.47 18.01
C SER A 60 5.14 -6.36 17.52
N HIS A 61 4.62 -5.15 17.44
CA HIS A 61 5.41 -3.96 17.12
C HIS A 61 4.76 -2.72 17.74
N PRO A 62 5.53 -1.75 18.26
CA PRO A 62 4.97 -0.55 18.89
C PRO A 62 4.00 0.25 18.01
N VAL A 63 4.13 0.16 16.68
CA VAL A 63 3.20 0.80 15.73
C VAL A 63 1.82 0.14 15.75
N LEU A 64 1.75 -1.19 15.87
CA LEU A 64 0.47 -1.92 15.92
C LEU A 64 -0.29 -1.66 17.21
N GLU A 65 0.42 -1.51 18.33
CA GLU A 65 -0.18 -1.16 19.63
C GLU A 65 -0.89 0.19 19.62
N ARG A 66 -0.60 1.04 18.62
CA ARG A 66 -1.21 2.37 18.44
C ARG A 66 -2.32 2.37 17.38
N ILE A 67 -2.55 1.26 16.69
CA ILE A 67 -3.71 1.08 15.81
C ILE A 67 -4.88 0.70 16.72
N ASP A 68 -5.50 1.72 17.30
CA ASP A 68 -6.66 1.60 18.19
C ASP A 68 -7.92 1.12 17.41
N ALA A 69 -9.03 0.94 18.13
CA ALA A 69 -10.35 0.60 17.57
C ALA A 69 -10.96 1.64 16.59
N ASP A 70 -10.25 2.74 16.28
CA ASP A 70 -10.63 3.67 15.21
C ASP A 70 -10.12 3.11 13.86
N PRO A 71 -11.03 2.82 12.90
CA PRO A 71 -10.70 2.25 11.60
C PRO A 71 -9.72 3.06 10.75
N SER A 72 -9.43 4.31 11.13
CA SER A 72 -8.55 5.20 10.39
C SER A 72 -7.14 5.35 10.99
N THR A 73 -6.86 4.77 12.16
CA THR A 73 -5.58 4.96 12.89
C THR A 73 -4.37 4.37 12.20
N ASP A 74 -4.57 3.44 11.28
CA ASP A 74 -3.52 2.88 10.43
C ASP A 74 -3.29 3.69 9.14
N LEU A 75 -4.20 4.61 8.79
CA LEU A 75 -4.12 5.48 7.61
C LEU A 75 -3.40 6.82 7.86
N TRP A 76 -2.75 6.99 9.02
CA TRP A 76 -1.87 8.13 9.32
C TRP A 76 -0.82 7.79 10.39
N ALA A 77 0.20 8.63 10.48
CA ALA A 77 1.27 8.54 11.48
C ALA A 77 1.32 9.82 12.32
N THR A 78 1.40 9.63 13.64
CA THR A 78 1.57 10.70 14.64
C THR A 78 2.94 11.39 14.53
N ALA A 79 3.12 12.50 15.25
CA ALA A 79 4.42 13.15 15.37
C ALA A 79 5.48 12.26 16.06
N ASP A 80 5.04 11.34 16.92
CA ASP A 80 5.91 10.39 17.62
C ASP A 80 6.22 9.13 16.79
N GLU A 81 5.64 9.02 15.59
CA GLU A 81 5.90 7.95 14.63
C GLU A 81 6.69 8.52 13.44
N PRO A 82 8.03 8.67 13.55
CA PRO A 82 8.85 9.17 12.45
C PRO A 82 8.76 8.25 11.23
N ALA A 83 8.98 8.78 10.03
CA ALA A 83 8.84 8.00 8.80
C ALA A 83 9.72 6.75 8.78
N ASP A 84 10.92 6.82 9.35
CA ASP A 84 11.83 5.67 9.44
C ASP A 84 11.26 4.56 10.33
N LEU A 85 10.57 4.90 11.43
CA LEU A 85 9.88 3.90 12.25
C LEU A 85 8.79 3.16 11.45
N ILE A 86 8.05 3.88 10.61
CA ILE A 86 6.99 3.27 9.77
C ILE A 86 7.61 2.41 8.65
N LYS A 87 8.71 2.86 8.03
CA LYS A 87 9.45 2.06 7.05
C LYS A 87 10.02 0.79 7.67
N ASP A 88 10.55 0.87 8.88
CA ASP A 88 11.09 -0.28 9.61
C ASP A 88 9.98 -1.23 10.07
N PHE A 89 8.84 -0.70 10.52
CA PHE A 89 7.64 -1.48 10.77
C PHE A 89 7.23 -2.26 9.52
N ALA A 90 7.13 -1.61 8.35
CA ALA A 90 6.78 -2.27 7.10
C ALA A 90 7.75 -3.41 6.74
N ARG A 91 9.06 -3.17 6.84
CA ARG A 91 10.07 -4.22 6.61
C ARG A 91 9.92 -5.39 7.59
N ALA A 92 9.70 -5.11 8.87
CA ALA A 92 9.55 -6.13 9.90
C ALA A 92 8.25 -6.96 9.71
N ALA A 93 7.14 -6.29 9.39
CA ALA A 93 5.88 -6.90 9.03
C ALA A 93 6.04 -7.85 7.85
N TRP A 94 6.65 -7.37 6.76
CA TRP A 94 6.86 -8.16 5.55
C TRP A 94 7.82 -9.33 5.74
N ALA A 95 8.89 -9.15 6.50
CA ALA A 95 9.76 -10.27 6.86
C ALA A 95 9.03 -11.32 7.72
N HIS A 96 8.06 -10.90 8.54
CA HIS A 96 7.21 -11.82 9.29
C HIS A 96 6.24 -12.58 8.38
N THR A 97 5.54 -11.89 7.49
CA THR A 97 4.55 -12.51 6.60
C THR A 97 5.18 -13.33 5.49
N ASP A 98 6.39 -12.99 5.03
CA ASP A 98 7.16 -13.86 4.13
C ASP A 98 7.43 -15.22 4.76
N ARG A 99 7.69 -15.30 6.08
CA ARG A 99 7.80 -16.60 6.76
C ARG A 99 6.50 -17.39 6.72
N THR A 100 5.35 -16.74 6.87
CA THR A 100 4.06 -17.44 6.71
C THR A 100 3.91 -18.00 5.30
N VAL A 101 4.21 -17.19 4.29
CA VAL A 101 4.10 -17.56 2.87
C VAL A 101 5.08 -18.68 2.49
N ASP A 102 6.27 -18.69 3.08
CA ASP A 102 7.31 -19.67 2.78
C ASP A 102 7.14 -20.99 3.57
N GLU A 103 6.52 -20.96 4.76
CA GLU A 103 6.41 -22.13 5.66
C GLU A 103 5.09 -22.89 5.57
N LEU A 104 4.01 -22.26 5.06
CA LEU A 104 2.68 -22.88 4.99
C LEU A 104 2.30 -23.26 3.55
N ASP A 105 1.55 -24.35 3.42
CA ASP A 105 0.94 -24.73 2.15
C ASP A 105 -0.19 -23.76 1.77
N LEU A 106 -0.45 -23.63 0.46
CA LEU A 106 -1.47 -22.71 -0.06
C LEU A 106 -2.91 -23.05 0.38
N ASP A 107 -3.17 -24.29 0.77
CA ASP A 107 -4.45 -24.76 1.30
C ASP A 107 -4.52 -24.71 2.84
N ALA A 108 -3.45 -24.25 3.51
CA ALA A 108 -3.47 -24.01 4.95
C ALA A 108 -4.65 -23.10 5.31
N THR A 109 -5.43 -23.52 6.28
CA THR A 109 -6.65 -22.84 6.70
C THR A 109 -6.35 -21.78 7.76
N GLY A 110 -7.01 -20.64 7.67
CA GLY A 110 -6.99 -19.59 8.67
C GLY A 110 -8.39 -19.06 8.94
N ARG A 111 -8.50 -18.16 9.93
CA ARG A 111 -9.78 -17.53 10.27
C ARG A 111 -9.62 -16.02 10.40
N VAL A 112 -10.45 -15.26 9.69
CA VAL A 112 -10.50 -13.79 9.75
C VAL A 112 -11.60 -13.34 10.73
N PRO A 113 -11.27 -12.99 11.99
CA PRO A 113 -12.29 -12.77 13.03
C PRO A 113 -13.10 -11.49 12.80
N TRP A 114 -12.54 -10.48 12.11
CA TRP A 114 -13.22 -9.22 11.80
C TRP A 114 -14.12 -9.28 10.56
N TRP A 115 -14.10 -10.37 9.81
CA TRP A 115 -15.04 -10.57 8.69
C TRP A 115 -16.42 -11.01 9.18
N ARG A 116 -17.42 -10.79 8.31
CA ARG A 116 -18.82 -11.15 8.60
C ARG A 116 -18.92 -12.64 8.99
N PRO A 117 -19.68 -12.99 10.05
CA PRO A 117 -19.91 -14.37 10.42
C PRO A 117 -20.37 -15.21 9.22
N GLY A 118 -19.79 -16.40 9.05
CA GLY A 118 -20.04 -17.29 7.92
C GLY A 118 -19.09 -17.11 6.72
N ASN A 119 -18.32 -16.01 6.67
CA ASN A 119 -17.30 -15.78 5.64
C ASN A 119 -15.88 -15.76 6.22
N GLN A 120 -15.68 -16.28 7.45
CA GLN A 120 -14.44 -16.08 8.21
C GLN A 120 -13.37 -17.13 7.89
N ASP A 121 -13.75 -18.32 7.40
CA ASP A 121 -12.82 -19.41 7.13
C ASP A 121 -12.18 -19.22 5.75
N VAL A 122 -10.85 -19.20 5.72
CA VAL A 122 -10.06 -18.84 4.55
C VAL A 122 -8.91 -19.81 4.32
N THR A 123 -8.27 -19.73 3.16
CA THR A 123 -6.98 -20.40 2.89
C THR A 123 -5.88 -19.38 2.66
N LEU A 124 -4.62 -19.79 2.79
CA LEU A 124 -3.47 -18.94 2.46
C LEU A 124 -3.50 -18.45 1.02
N ALA A 125 -3.90 -19.28 0.06
CA ALA A 125 -4.08 -18.87 -1.33
C ALA A 125 -5.07 -17.71 -1.47
N TRP A 126 -6.20 -17.77 -0.75
CA TRP A 126 -7.18 -16.71 -0.77
C TRP A 126 -6.63 -15.43 -0.12
N MET A 127 -5.95 -15.54 1.03
CA MET A 127 -5.38 -14.37 1.71
C MET A 127 -4.27 -13.71 0.90
N LEU A 128 -3.44 -14.48 0.19
CA LEU A 128 -2.46 -13.93 -0.75
C LEU A 128 -3.13 -13.13 -1.87
N VAL A 129 -4.21 -13.63 -2.47
CA VAL A 129 -4.96 -12.89 -3.50
C VAL A 129 -5.59 -11.62 -2.92
N HIS A 130 -6.14 -11.71 -1.71
CA HIS A 130 -6.74 -10.57 -1.02
C HIS A 130 -5.70 -9.46 -0.79
N VAL A 131 -4.56 -9.80 -0.17
CA VAL A 131 -3.48 -8.84 0.12
C VAL A 131 -2.83 -8.29 -1.15
N ILE A 132 -2.66 -9.10 -2.20
CA ILE A 132 -2.18 -8.59 -3.51
C ILE A 132 -3.17 -7.55 -4.07
N SER A 133 -4.48 -7.78 -3.93
CA SER A 133 -5.50 -6.86 -4.41
C SER A 133 -5.51 -5.55 -3.62
N GLU A 134 -5.38 -5.63 -2.29
CA GLU A 134 -5.22 -4.45 -1.41
C GLU A 134 -3.98 -3.64 -1.79
N ASN A 135 -2.84 -4.31 -1.94
CA ASN A 135 -1.58 -3.67 -2.33
C ASN A 135 -1.68 -3.00 -3.71
N ALA A 136 -2.28 -3.66 -4.70
CA ALA A 136 -2.45 -3.09 -6.03
C ALA A 136 -3.36 -1.85 -6.02
N GLN A 137 -4.45 -1.89 -5.25
CA GLN A 137 -5.36 -0.76 -5.11
C GLN A 137 -4.69 0.45 -4.45
N HIS A 138 -3.95 0.21 -3.36
CA HIS A 138 -3.23 1.27 -2.65
C HIS A 138 -2.00 1.79 -3.41
N LEU A 139 -1.31 0.96 -4.19
CA LEU A 139 -0.24 1.43 -5.07
C LEU A 139 -0.76 2.40 -6.12
N GLY A 140 -1.92 2.13 -6.72
CA GLY A 140 -2.54 3.08 -7.66
C GLY A 140 -2.87 4.44 -7.01
N GLN A 141 -3.25 4.44 -5.73
CA GLN A 141 -3.42 5.70 -4.98
C GLN A 141 -2.08 6.39 -4.75
N VAL A 142 -1.07 5.63 -4.31
CA VAL A 142 0.28 6.12 -4.04
C VAL A 142 0.94 6.69 -5.30
N ASP A 143 0.70 6.11 -6.48
CA ASP A 143 1.18 6.63 -7.76
C ASP A 143 0.69 8.05 -8.00
N ILE A 144 -0.63 8.28 -7.85
CA ILE A 144 -1.22 9.62 -8.03
C ILE A 144 -0.76 10.58 -6.94
N LEU A 145 -0.68 10.15 -5.69
CA LEU A 145 -0.19 10.99 -4.59
C LEU A 145 1.27 11.41 -4.82
N ARG A 146 2.10 10.50 -5.33
CA ARG A 146 3.51 10.78 -5.60
C ARG A 146 3.66 11.73 -6.77
N GLU A 147 2.94 11.50 -7.87
CA GLU A 147 2.91 12.40 -9.02
C GLU A 147 2.49 13.82 -8.62
N LEU A 148 1.47 13.97 -7.77
CA LEU A 148 1.03 15.27 -7.23
C LEU A 148 2.04 15.91 -6.27
N THR A 149 2.92 15.13 -5.65
CA THR A 149 3.89 15.61 -4.66
C THR A 149 5.14 16.18 -5.34
N ASP A 150 5.75 15.42 -6.25
CA ASP A 150 7.04 15.76 -6.86
C ASP A 150 7.14 15.37 -8.35
N GLY A 151 6.05 14.90 -8.96
CA GLY A 151 6.02 14.44 -10.35
C GLY A 151 6.63 13.07 -10.58
N LEU A 152 7.09 12.36 -9.55
CA LEU A 152 7.65 11.01 -9.71
C LEU A 152 6.54 10.00 -10.05
N VAL A 153 6.68 9.35 -11.20
CA VAL A 153 5.76 8.34 -11.74
C VAL A 153 6.48 6.99 -11.88
N GLY A 154 5.71 5.91 -12.03
CA GLY A 154 6.24 4.63 -12.48
C GLY A 154 5.83 3.42 -11.65
N LEU A 155 6.07 2.21 -12.18
CA LEU A 155 5.82 0.95 -11.50
C LEU A 155 6.91 0.62 -10.48
N ASN A 156 8.17 0.83 -10.87
CA ASN A 156 9.37 0.66 -10.04
C ASN A 156 10.50 1.60 -10.56
N PRO A 157 11.67 1.67 -9.90
CA PRO A 157 12.75 2.59 -10.32
C PRO A 157 13.22 2.45 -11.77
N ASP A 158 13.11 1.25 -12.34
CA ASP A 158 13.62 0.93 -13.69
C ASP A 158 12.51 0.85 -14.74
N ASN A 159 11.24 0.99 -14.34
CA ASN A 159 10.09 0.84 -15.23
C ASN A 159 9.00 1.86 -14.87
N SER A 160 8.87 2.88 -15.72
CA SER A 160 7.78 3.86 -15.60
C SER A 160 6.42 3.27 -15.96
N ASN A 161 6.37 2.19 -16.73
CA ASN A 161 5.14 1.66 -17.32
C ASN A 161 4.33 2.75 -18.09
N LEU A 162 5.01 3.77 -18.60
CA LEU A 162 4.46 4.88 -19.37
C LEU A 162 5.16 4.97 -20.73
N PRO A 163 4.50 5.55 -21.75
CA PRO A 163 5.16 5.89 -23.01
C PRO A 163 6.39 6.78 -22.79
N ASP A 164 7.42 6.57 -23.60
CA ASP A 164 8.66 7.37 -23.61
C ASP A 164 8.41 8.73 -24.28
N ASN A 165 7.64 9.57 -23.59
CA ASN A 165 7.25 10.91 -24.00
C ASN A 165 8.09 11.95 -23.26
N SER A 166 8.45 13.04 -23.95
CA SER A 166 9.06 14.19 -23.30
C SER A 166 8.06 14.94 -22.41
N ALA A 167 8.55 15.82 -21.54
CA ALA A 167 7.69 16.70 -20.74
C ALA A 167 6.80 17.60 -21.62
N GLU A 168 7.28 18.02 -22.79
CA GLU A 168 6.51 18.81 -23.75
C GLU A 168 5.39 17.98 -24.38
N ASP A 169 5.67 16.72 -24.75
CA ASP A 169 4.67 15.79 -25.28
C ASP A 169 3.55 15.55 -24.26
N TRP A 170 3.90 15.35 -22.98
CA TRP A 170 2.92 15.20 -21.90
C TRP A 170 2.08 16.45 -21.68
N ALA A 171 2.69 17.63 -21.72
CA ALA A 171 1.97 18.90 -21.61
C ALA A 171 0.96 19.07 -22.76
N GLY A 172 1.39 18.83 -24.00
CA GLY A 172 0.52 18.89 -25.17
C GLY A 172 -0.61 17.85 -25.12
N TYR A 173 -0.30 16.62 -24.71
CA TYR A 173 -1.27 15.55 -24.50
C TYR A 173 -2.34 15.95 -23.46
N THR A 174 -1.91 16.53 -22.34
CA THR A 174 -2.81 16.95 -21.26
C THR A 174 -3.75 18.08 -21.68
N VAL A 175 -3.26 19.06 -22.45
CA VAL A 175 -4.10 20.14 -23.02
C VAL A 175 -5.17 19.54 -23.92
N ARG A 176 -4.78 18.67 -24.86
CA ARG A 176 -5.72 17.98 -25.75
C ARG A 176 -6.78 17.18 -24.98
N LEU A 177 -6.41 16.46 -23.92
CA LEU A 177 -7.36 15.72 -23.10
C LEU A 177 -8.35 16.63 -22.38
N ARG A 178 -7.89 17.79 -21.89
CA ARG A 178 -8.75 18.78 -21.24
C ARG A 178 -9.76 19.38 -22.23
N GLU A 179 -9.31 19.81 -23.40
CA GLU A 179 -10.18 20.34 -24.45
C GLU A 179 -11.25 19.31 -24.87
N LEU A 180 -10.87 18.03 -24.98
CA LEU A 180 -11.81 16.96 -25.25
C LEU A 180 -12.86 16.82 -24.13
N ALA A 181 -12.43 16.82 -22.87
CA ALA A 181 -13.34 16.73 -21.72
C ALA A 181 -14.33 17.90 -21.67
N GLU A 182 -13.86 19.12 -21.94
CA GLU A 182 -14.67 20.36 -21.97
C GLU A 182 -15.63 20.43 -23.16
N SER A 183 -15.46 19.58 -24.19
CA SER A 183 -16.41 19.50 -25.30
C SER A 183 -17.72 18.80 -24.96
N PHE A 184 -17.77 18.10 -23.81
CA PHE A 184 -18.97 17.46 -23.29
C PHE A 184 -19.71 18.39 -22.33
N PRO A 185 -21.06 18.32 -22.26
CA PRO A 185 -21.82 19.06 -21.26
C PRO A 185 -21.46 18.62 -19.83
N ALA A 186 -21.56 19.56 -18.90
CA ALA A 186 -21.34 19.35 -17.46
C ALA A 186 -22.42 18.50 -16.80
#